data_AF-A0A812J108-F1
#
_entry.id   AF-A0A812J108-F1
#
_cell.length_a   1.000
_cell.length_b   1.000
_cell.length_c   1.000
_cell.angle_alpha   90.00
_cell.angle_beta   90.00
_cell.angle_gamma   90.00
#
_symmetry.space_group_name_H-M   'P 1'
#
loop_
_entity.id
_entity.type
_entity.pdbx_description
1 polymer ?
#
loop_
_entity_poly.entity_id
_entity_poly.type
_entity_poly.pdbx_seq_one_letter_code
_entity_poly.pdbx_strand_id
1 'polypeptide(L)'
;MACAPAEKCRSDTMFHLFRILMCASFAVAVTDLPEFREPCKPRVVLKALQHLRGFDLTSATLCDDCDRTLPRNDSEVLVAPIDICCGCFSGYAALLASLHAHMLSLKADLQTDYHKLLNVTETMWNHRVKLRRGPGYGKARRALHELFGDAQTRLWHTGHIALTIINGSATAYSTSTVALDIYLHFKRAETESVYDLLVQSQNLCLPNVFKGTCEQKHLPIFEHFPAVAGPSQEGFMLDFLGVSMPIHVDCQHSSLDLFAPGRSMPCEYLKSGKTLPRIWPMLDEEYLEWADSLTAAFRAAKTARPFRMAELGSGAFGIWAMRAAKAFAKFAAPDVPCMLLLVEPFAMGDGSELQTHVAMNLPPGRCEFSVHTDLLETGAQLKTLLGNTETWDLVDIDIERAEMTLLPDMFSWLSTRVRRLHISTHSREIHWTLLELMQRSWHVAAHYPTQTAIGLRDLGLGEFMTMDGHISAVTRSPLLASDGPPGWS
;
A
#
# COMPACT_ATOMS: atom_id res chain seq x y z
N MET A 1 10.63 -40.95 20.89
CA MET A 1 10.40 -39.52 20.62
C MET A 1 11.10 -39.19 19.31
N ALA A 2 10.35 -38.96 18.24
CA ALA A 2 10.91 -38.69 16.91
C ALA A 2 11.16 -37.18 16.79
N CYS A 3 12.39 -36.79 16.43
CA CYS A 3 12.73 -35.41 16.11
C CYS A 3 12.04 -35.01 14.80
N ALA A 4 11.48 -33.80 14.77
CA ALA A 4 10.92 -33.22 13.56
C ALA A 4 12.03 -33.01 12.49
N PRO A 5 11.68 -32.99 11.18
CA PRO A 5 12.65 -32.78 10.11
C PRO A 5 13.32 -31.40 10.22
N ALA A 6 14.62 -31.33 9.92
CA ALA A 6 15.45 -30.12 10.01
C ALA A 6 14.93 -28.91 9.20
N GLU A 7 14.07 -29.12 8.20
CA GLU A 7 13.39 -28.06 7.45
C GLU A 7 12.40 -27.27 8.32
N LYS A 8 11.70 -27.93 9.25
CA LYS A 8 10.71 -27.29 10.12
C LYS A 8 11.35 -26.42 11.20
N CYS A 9 12.54 -26.80 11.69
CA CYS A 9 13.30 -25.97 12.65
C CYS A 9 13.97 -24.74 12.00
N ARG A 10 14.26 -24.77 10.69
CA ARG A 10 14.80 -23.61 9.97
C ARG A 10 13.74 -22.54 9.72
N SER A 11 12.49 -22.90 9.42
CA SER A 11 11.41 -21.91 9.24
C SER A 11 11.12 -21.16 10.54
N ASP A 12 11.02 -21.87 11.66
CA ASP A 12 10.62 -21.28 12.94
C ASP A 12 11.73 -20.38 13.53
N THR A 13 13.00 -20.75 13.31
CA THR A 13 14.16 -19.94 13.76
C THR A 13 14.34 -18.69 12.90
N MET A 14 14.16 -18.79 11.58
CA MET A 14 14.14 -17.60 10.71
C MET A 14 12.94 -16.69 11.03
N PHE A 15 11.78 -17.26 11.33
CA PHE A 15 10.59 -16.50 11.70
C PHE A 15 10.75 -15.74 13.03
N HIS A 16 11.40 -16.35 14.03
CA HIS A 16 11.72 -15.67 15.29
C HIS A 16 12.77 -14.57 15.13
N LEU A 17 13.85 -14.82 14.37
CA LEU A 17 14.85 -13.81 14.06
C LEU A 17 14.25 -12.64 13.28
N PHE A 18 13.32 -12.92 12.36
CA PHE A 18 12.59 -11.93 11.58
C PHE A 18 11.67 -11.05 12.44
N ARG A 19 10.92 -11.63 13.40
CA ARG A 19 10.15 -10.81 14.37
C ARG A 19 11.06 -9.87 15.17
N ILE A 20 12.25 -10.33 15.56
CA ILE A 20 13.23 -9.52 16.27
C ILE A 20 13.76 -8.39 15.39
N LEU A 21 14.12 -8.67 14.13
CA LEU A 21 14.60 -7.68 13.16
C LEU A 21 13.52 -6.63 12.81
N MET A 22 12.28 -7.06 12.56
CA MET A 22 11.17 -6.14 12.29
C MET A 22 10.87 -5.22 13.48
N CYS A 23 10.85 -5.77 14.71
CA CYS A 23 10.67 -4.95 15.92
C CYS A 23 11.83 -3.97 16.12
N ALA A 24 13.08 -4.38 15.82
CA ALA A 24 14.26 -3.54 15.97
C ALA A 24 14.34 -2.44 14.88
N SER A 25 14.08 -2.76 13.62
CA SER A 25 14.01 -1.80 12.52
C SER A 25 12.87 -0.81 12.69
N PHE A 26 11.71 -1.27 13.20
CA PHE A 26 10.60 -0.39 13.55
C PHE A 26 10.95 0.54 14.72
N ALA A 27 11.61 0.02 15.76
CA ALA A 27 12.09 0.86 16.87
C ALA A 27 13.10 1.92 16.41
N VAL A 28 14.04 1.56 15.53
CA VAL A 28 15.02 2.50 14.95
C VAL A 28 14.35 3.55 14.07
N ALA A 29 13.41 3.15 13.21
CA ALA A 29 12.66 4.06 12.35
C ALA A 29 11.77 5.05 13.14
N VAL A 30 11.24 4.62 14.29
CA VAL A 30 10.48 5.50 15.20
C VAL A 30 11.39 6.51 15.91
N THR A 31 12.62 6.13 16.27
CA THR A 31 13.56 7.02 16.98
C THR A 31 14.27 8.06 16.11
N ASP A 32 14.33 7.86 14.79
CA ASP A 32 14.97 8.80 13.85
C ASP A 32 14.02 9.89 13.31
N LEU A 33 12.74 9.86 13.69
CA LEU A 33 11.78 10.90 13.31
C LEU A 33 12.03 12.21 14.11
N PRO A 34 11.99 13.39 13.47
CA PRO A 34 12.21 14.69 14.14
C PRO A 34 11.27 14.94 15.32
N GLU A 35 10.07 14.35 15.29
CA GLU A 35 9.01 14.43 16.30
C GLU A 35 9.38 13.74 17.64
N PHE A 36 10.38 12.85 17.64
CA PHE A 36 10.93 12.22 18.85
C PHE A 36 12.13 12.99 19.44
N ARG A 37 12.51 14.14 18.85
CA ARG A 37 13.56 15.03 19.38
C ARG A 37 13.04 16.11 20.34
N GLU A 38 11.72 16.24 20.50
CA GLU A 38 11.13 16.98 21.64
C GLU A 38 10.92 16.05 22.84
N PRO A 39 10.97 16.54 24.10
CA PRO A 39 11.09 15.69 25.27
C PRO A 39 9.79 14.90 25.51
N CYS A 40 9.70 13.72 24.88
CA CYS A 40 8.69 12.73 25.19
C CYS A 40 8.81 12.36 26.68
N LYS A 41 7.72 12.55 27.43
CA LYS A 41 7.65 12.13 28.83
C LYS A 41 7.96 10.62 28.90
N PRO A 42 8.94 10.17 29.70
CA PRO A 42 9.38 8.77 29.76
C PRO A 42 8.24 7.75 29.97
N ARG A 43 7.15 8.15 30.63
CA ARG A 43 5.94 7.33 30.82
C ARG A 43 5.22 6.93 29.52
N VAL A 44 5.31 7.74 28.46
CA VAL A 44 4.66 7.46 27.17
C VAL A 44 5.44 6.41 26.39
N VAL A 45 6.77 6.54 26.36
CA VAL A 45 7.69 5.57 25.76
C VAL A 45 7.61 4.22 26.49
N LEU A 46 7.58 4.23 27.83
CA LEU A 46 7.47 3.01 28.62
C LEU A 46 6.12 2.30 28.41
N LYS A 47 5.01 3.04 28.29
CA LYS A 47 3.69 2.46 27.95
C LYS A 47 3.65 1.88 26.54
N ALA A 48 4.29 2.54 25.57
CA ALA A 48 4.41 2.05 24.19
C ALA A 48 5.24 0.75 24.13
N LEU A 49 6.35 0.69 24.88
CA LEU A 49 7.19 -0.52 24.98
C LEU A 49 6.49 -1.66 25.74
N GLN A 50 5.71 -1.36 26.79
CA GLN A 50 4.90 -2.35 27.50
C GLN A 50 3.71 -2.88 26.67
N HIS A 51 3.24 -2.13 25.68
CA HIS A 51 2.22 -2.57 24.73
C HIS A 51 2.75 -3.53 23.65
N LEU A 52 4.06 -3.56 23.41
CA LEU A 52 4.71 -4.44 22.41
C LEU A 52 5.00 -5.87 22.93
N ARG A 53 4.12 -6.43 23.78
CA ARG A 53 4.33 -7.68 24.55
C ARG A 53 5.08 -8.79 23.79
N GLY A 54 6.23 -9.18 24.36
CA GLY A 54 7.04 -10.32 23.96
C GLY A 54 8.37 -10.45 24.71
N PHE A 55 8.87 -9.37 25.32
CA PHE A 55 10.05 -9.42 26.19
C PHE A 55 9.62 -9.48 27.67
N ASP A 56 9.99 -10.56 28.34
CA ASP A 56 9.95 -10.63 29.80
C ASP A 56 11.12 -9.81 30.36
N LEU A 57 10.84 -8.54 30.69
CA LEU A 57 11.79 -7.62 31.33
C LEU A 57 11.89 -7.85 32.86
N THR A 58 11.39 -8.97 33.39
CA THR A 58 11.48 -9.27 34.83
C THR A 58 12.84 -9.82 35.27
N SER A 59 13.88 -9.84 34.43
CA SER A 59 15.22 -10.21 34.90
C SER A 59 15.69 -9.16 35.91
N ALA A 60 15.65 -9.52 37.19
CA ALA A 60 16.03 -8.72 38.36
C ALA A 60 17.43 -8.07 38.23
N THR A 61 18.27 -8.55 37.33
CA THR A 61 19.59 -8.01 37.01
C THR A 61 19.59 -6.60 36.40
N LEU A 62 18.49 -6.13 35.80
CA LEU A 62 18.48 -4.78 35.20
C LEU A 62 18.09 -3.65 36.18
N CYS A 63 17.44 -3.98 37.31
CA CYS A 63 17.01 -3.00 38.30
C CYS A 63 17.94 -2.89 39.51
N ASP A 64 18.66 -3.97 39.87
CA ASP A 64 19.47 -4.00 41.10
C ASP A 64 20.70 -3.07 41.06
N ASP A 65 21.20 -2.70 39.88
CA ASP A 65 22.33 -1.76 39.75
C ASP A 65 21.92 -0.29 39.84
N CYS A 66 20.63 0.04 39.63
CA CYS A 66 20.16 1.42 39.77
C CYS A 66 19.84 1.82 41.22
N ASP A 67 19.54 0.84 42.09
CA ASP A 67 19.13 1.11 43.48
C ASP A 67 20.31 1.26 44.46
N ARG A 68 21.55 0.95 44.04
CA ARG A 68 22.74 0.94 44.92
C ARG A 68 23.61 2.19 44.88
N THR A 69 23.38 3.14 43.97
CA THR A 69 24.27 4.30 43.79
C THR A 69 23.67 5.66 44.15
N LEU A 70 22.45 5.74 44.69
CA LEU A 70 21.88 7.00 45.14
C LEU A 70 21.83 7.09 46.68
N PRO A 71 22.52 8.04 47.33
CA PRO A 71 22.33 8.31 48.74
C PRO A 71 20.92 8.87 48.94
N ARG A 72 20.10 8.21 49.78
CA ARG A 72 18.85 8.79 50.28
C ARG A 72 19.19 9.93 51.22
N ASN A 73 19.07 11.18 50.75
CA ASN A 73 18.98 12.35 51.60
C ASN A 73 17.53 12.82 51.64
N ASP A 74 16.92 12.75 52.82
CA ASP A 74 15.56 13.18 53.12
C ASP A 74 15.46 14.70 53.31
N SER A 75 15.79 15.47 52.27
CA SER A 75 15.50 16.91 52.27
C SER A 75 15.09 17.40 50.89
N GLU A 76 13.93 18.06 50.87
CA GLU A 76 13.29 18.69 49.72
C GLU A 76 14.26 19.62 48.98
N VAL A 77 14.80 19.15 47.86
CA VAL A 77 15.46 19.99 46.86
C VAL A 77 14.90 19.60 45.50
N LEU A 78 14.40 20.60 44.77
CA LEU A 78 13.97 20.49 43.37
C LEU A 78 15.08 19.86 42.51
N VAL A 79 14.87 18.60 42.11
CA VAL A 79 15.72 17.93 41.11
C VAL A 79 15.25 18.35 39.72
N ALA A 80 16.20 18.83 38.92
CA ALA A 80 16.01 19.19 37.51
C ALA A 80 15.54 17.98 36.67
N PRO A 81 14.75 18.18 35.59
CA PRO A 81 14.15 17.09 34.85
C PRO A 81 15.06 16.62 33.69
N ILE A 82 16.27 16.12 33.96
CA ILE A 82 17.08 15.44 32.94
C ILE A 82 17.96 14.37 33.62
N ASP A 83 17.37 13.24 33.99
CA ASP A 83 18.14 12.01 34.20
C ASP A 83 17.41 10.86 33.50
N ILE A 84 17.71 10.72 32.21
CA ILE A 84 17.44 9.50 31.46
C ILE A 84 18.35 8.44 32.09
N CYS A 85 17.75 7.44 32.72
CA CYS A 85 18.46 6.38 33.42
C CYS A 85 19.50 5.73 32.48
N CYS A 86 20.79 5.82 32.83
CA CYS A 86 21.91 5.29 32.02
C CYS A 86 21.73 3.80 31.67
N GLY A 87 21.00 3.04 32.49
CA GLY A 87 20.63 1.64 32.23
C GLY A 87 19.79 1.46 30.97
N CYS A 88 18.81 2.32 30.70
CA CYS A 88 17.97 2.25 29.49
C CYS A 88 18.78 2.61 28.22
N PHE A 89 19.68 3.59 28.33
CA PHE A 89 20.56 3.97 27.22
C PHE A 89 21.60 2.88 26.93
N SER A 90 22.13 2.23 27.97
CA SER A 90 23.05 1.10 27.81
C SER A 90 22.36 -0.14 27.21
N GLY A 91 21.10 -0.42 27.58
CA GLY A 91 20.31 -1.49 26.98
C GLY A 91 19.98 -1.22 25.51
N TYR A 92 19.64 0.02 25.17
CA TYR A 92 19.45 0.43 23.78
C TYR A 92 20.74 0.36 22.95
N ALA A 93 21.87 0.83 23.50
CA ALA A 93 23.18 0.75 22.86
C ALA A 93 23.64 -0.71 22.68
N ALA A 94 23.39 -1.59 23.66
CA ALA A 94 23.69 -3.02 23.57
C ALA A 94 22.80 -3.71 22.53
N LEU A 95 21.51 -3.36 22.44
CA LEU A 95 20.60 -3.85 21.41
C LEU A 95 21.05 -3.40 20.01
N LEU A 96 21.39 -2.12 19.85
CA LEU A 96 21.94 -1.58 18.59
C LEU A 96 23.26 -2.26 18.21
N ALA A 97 24.16 -2.48 19.16
CA ALA A 97 25.42 -3.17 18.92
C ALA A 97 25.20 -4.63 18.51
N SER A 98 24.24 -5.32 19.14
CA SER A 98 23.87 -6.70 18.80
C SER A 98 23.19 -6.80 17.43
N LEU A 99 22.30 -5.85 17.11
CA LEU A 99 21.68 -5.72 15.79
C LEU A 99 22.74 -5.47 14.72
N HIS A 100 23.66 -4.54 14.97
CA HIS A 100 24.77 -4.23 14.07
C HIS A 100 25.69 -5.45 13.86
N ALA A 101 26.02 -6.19 14.92
CA ALA A 101 26.80 -7.42 14.82
C ALA A 101 26.08 -8.51 14.00
N HIS A 102 24.77 -8.70 14.20
CA HIS A 102 23.98 -9.62 13.38
C HIS A 102 23.91 -9.18 11.92
N MET A 103 23.75 -7.88 11.66
CA MET A 103 23.75 -7.32 10.30
C MET A 103 25.12 -7.48 9.61
N LEU A 104 26.23 -7.37 10.35
CA LEU A 104 27.58 -7.64 9.84
C LEU A 104 27.82 -9.13 9.57
N SER A 105 27.29 -10.03 10.41
CA SER A 105 27.32 -11.47 10.14
C SER A 105 26.51 -11.80 8.88
N LEU A 106 25.29 -11.28 8.79
CA LEU A 106 24.42 -11.45 7.64
C LEU A 106 25.06 -10.87 6.37
N LYS A 107 25.80 -9.74 6.47
CA LYS A 107 26.63 -9.21 5.38
C LYS A 107 27.66 -10.22 4.90
N ALA A 108 28.43 -10.81 5.82
CA ALA A 108 29.49 -11.76 5.46
C ALA A 108 28.91 -13.02 4.81
N ASP A 109 27.77 -13.50 5.32
CA ASP A 109 27.06 -14.65 4.76
C ASP A 109 26.49 -14.35 3.37
N LEU A 110 25.80 -13.21 3.19
CA LEU A 110 25.25 -12.78 1.90
C LEU A 110 26.33 -12.47 0.87
N GLN A 111 27.48 -11.89 1.27
CA GLN A 111 28.63 -11.69 0.39
C GLN A 111 29.22 -13.02 -0.06
N THR A 112 29.34 -13.97 0.88
CA THR A 112 29.83 -15.32 0.59
C THR A 112 28.89 -16.03 -0.38
N ASP A 113 27.59 -15.95 -0.17
CA ASP A 113 26.59 -16.56 -1.05
C ASP A 113 26.55 -15.87 -2.41
N TYR A 114 26.62 -14.54 -2.47
CA TYR A 114 26.76 -13.78 -3.72
C TYR A 114 27.97 -14.23 -4.54
N HIS A 115 29.13 -14.45 -3.89
CA HIS A 115 30.32 -14.97 -4.57
C HIS A 115 30.15 -16.43 -5.04
N LYS A 116 29.52 -17.31 -4.24
CA LYS A 116 29.18 -18.67 -4.69
C LYS A 116 28.27 -18.62 -5.93
N LEU A 117 27.34 -17.68 -5.96
CA LEU A 117 26.38 -17.52 -7.05
C LEU A 117 27.00 -16.92 -8.31
N LEU A 118 27.93 -15.98 -8.17
CA LEU A 118 28.77 -15.53 -9.29
C LEU A 118 29.56 -16.70 -9.87
N ASN A 119 30.16 -17.54 -9.02
CA ASN A 119 30.89 -18.74 -9.48
C ASN A 119 29.98 -19.74 -10.19
N VAL A 120 28.75 -19.95 -9.70
CA VAL A 120 27.73 -20.78 -10.38
C VAL A 120 27.35 -20.17 -11.73
N THR A 121 27.12 -18.86 -11.78
CA THR A 121 26.77 -18.11 -12.99
C THR A 121 27.88 -18.20 -14.05
N GLU A 122 29.14 -18.05 -13.63
CA GLU A 122 30.30 -18.21 -14.50
C GLU A 122 30.47 -19.65 -14.98
N THR A 123 30.28 -20.63 -14.10
CA THR A 123 30.30 -22.06 -14.45
C THR A 123 29.22 -22.40 -15.47
N MET A 124 28.03 -21.84 -15.30
CA MET A 124 26.90 -21.95 -16.23
C MET A 124 27.16 -21.24 -17.54
N TRP A 125 27.76 -20.04 -17.53
CA TRP A 125 28.18 -19.33 -18.74
C TRP A 125 29.20 -20.16 -19.53
N ASN A 126 30.17 -20.76 -18.85
CA ASN A 126 31.15 -21.65 -19.44
C ASN A 126 30.51 -22.94 -20.00
N HIS A 127 29.46 -23.47 -19.36
CA HIS A 127 28.66 -24.57 -19.89
C HIS A 127 27.79 -24.15 -21.08
N ARG A 128 27.23 -22.93 -21.07
CA ARG A 128 26.46 -22.31 -22.18
C ARG A 128 27.32 -22.15 -23.44
N VAL A 129 28.61 -21.83 -23.30
CA VAL A 129 29.57 -21.81 -24.42
C VAL A 129 29.78 -23.22 -24.99
N LYS A 130 29.82 -24.26 -24.14
CA LYS A 130 30.02 -25.65 -24.53
C LYS A 130 28.78 -26.31 -25.16
N LEU A 131 27.56 -25.92 -24.78
CA LEU A 131 26.30 -26.53 -25.20
C LEU A 131 25.74 -26.04 -26.55
N ARG A 132 26.52 -25.32 -27.36
CA ARG A 132 26.05 -24.66 -28.61
C ARG A 132 25.55 -25.59 -29.74
N ARG A 133 25.55 -26.93 -29.62
CA ARG A 133 25.15 -27.84 -30.71
C ARG A 133 24.36 -29.06 -30.22
N GLY A 134 23.05 -29.04 -30.41
CA GLY A 134 22.17 -30.21 -30.24
C GLY A 134 20.66 -29.91 -30.37
N PRO A 135 19.84 -30.82 -30.92
CA PRO A 135 18.38 -30.69 -30.94
C PRO A 135 17.80 -30.76 -29.51
N GLY A 136 16.81 -29.90 -29.21
CA GLY A 136 16.23 -29.74 -27.85
C GLY A 136 16.79 -28.56 -27.04
N TYR A 137 17.87 -27.94 -27.51
CA TYR A 137 18.56 -26.83 -26.85
C TYR A 137 17.67 -25.60 -26.58
N GLY A 138 16.76 -25.24 -27.49
CA GLY A 138 15.86 -24.09 -27.30
C GLY A 138 14.91 -24.24 -26.11
N LYS A 139 14.46 -25.48 -25.83
CA LYS A 139 13.56 -25.78 -24.70
C LYS A 139 14.33 -25.81 -23.38
N ALA A 140 15.50 -26.47 -23.35
CA ALA A 140 16.37 -26.47 -22.17
C ALA A 140 16.90 -25.06 -21.85
N ARG A 141 17.22 -24.26 -22.86
CA ARG A 141 17.64 -22.86 -22.69
C ARG A 141 16.55 -21.99 -22.09
N ARG A 142 15.29 -22.11 -22.53
CA ARG A 142 14.16 -21.38 -21.92
C ARG A 142 13.92 -21.81 -20.48
N ALA A 143 13.85 -23.12 -20.22
CA ALA A 143 13.68 -23.66 -18.87
C ALA A 143 14.82 -23.22 -17.92
N LEU A 144 16.07 -23.22 -18.37
CA LEU A 144 17.20 -22.69 -17.59
C LEU A 144 17.10 -21.17 -17.41
N HIS A 145 16.69 -20.42 -18.43
CA HIS A 145 16.56 -18.96 -18.33
C HIS A 145 15.43 -18.55 -17.37
N GLU A 146 14.34 -19.31 -17.32
CA GLU A 146 13.23 -19.12 -16.38
C GLU A 146 13.67 -19.51 -14.97
N LEU A 147 14.25 -20.70 -14.79
CA LEU A 147 14.66 -21.22 -13.48
C LEU A 147 15.77 -20.37 -12.82
N PHE A 148 16.71 -19.87 -13.62
CA PHE A 148 17.83 -19.07 -13.13
C PHE A 148 17.58 -17.57 -13.21
N GLY A 149 16.68 -17.09 -14.08
CA GLY A 149 16.26 -15.69 -14.10
C GLY A 149 15.63 -15.28 -12.78
N ASP A 150 14.74 -16.12 -12.25
CA ASP A 150 14.12 -15.88 -10.94
C ASP A 150 15.13 -15.96 -9.79
N ALA A 151 16.05 -16.92 -9.81
CA ALA A 151 17.08 -17.02 -8.79
C ALA A 151 18.02 -15.81 -8.84
N GLN A 152 18.47 -15.41 -10.03
CA GLN A 152 19.37 -14.28 -10.24
C GLN A 152 18.71 -12.95 -9.87
N THR A 153 17.43 -12.74 -10.22
CA THR A 153 16.66 -11.57 -9.79
C THR A 153 16.54 -11.54 -8.27
N ARG A 154 16.19 -12.67 -7.65
CA ARG A 154 16.09 -12.77 -6.19
C ARG A 154 17.41 -12.42 -5.50
N LEU A 155 18.51 -12.99 -5.97
CA LEU A 155 19.84 -12.82 -5.39
C LEU A 155 20.43 -11.43 -5.66
N TRP A 156 20.17 -10.87 -6.84
CA TRP A 156 20.52 -9.50 -7.15
C TRP A 156 19.76 -8.52 -6.25
N HIS A 157 18.45 -8.73 -6.06
CA HIS A 157 17.65 -7.87 -5.19
C HIS A 157 18.09 -7.97 -3.72
N THR A 158 18.18 -9.18 -3.16
CA THR A 158 18.64 -9.40 -1.78
C THR A 158 20.07 -8.90 -1.56
N GLY A 159 20.97 -9.13 -2.52
CA GLY A 159 22.35 -8.65 -2.46
C GLY A 159 22.45 -7.13 -2.58
N HIS A 160 21.66 -6.51 -3.45
CA HIS A 160 21.63 -5.06 -3.64
C HIS A 160 21.05 -4.33 -2.42
N ILE A 161 19.91 -4.81 -1.92
CA ILE A 161 19.28 -4.35 -0.68
C ILE A 161 20.27 -4.46 0.47
N ALA A 162 20.88 -5.62 0.68
CA ALA A 162 21.87 -5.81 1.74
C ALA A 162 23.03 -4.82 1.59
N LEU A 163 23.62 -4.71 0.40
CA LEU A 163 24.72 -3.77 0.13
C LEU A 163 24.32 -2.30 0.35
N THR A 164 23.09 -1.91 0.05
CA THR A 164 22.55 -0.56 0.27
C THR A 164 22.36 -0.26 1.76
N ILE A 165 21.87 -1.22 2.56
CA ILE A 165 21.87 -1.08 4.04
C ILE A 165 23.30 -0.95 4.56
N ILE A 166 24.18 -1.81 4.05
CA ILE A 166 25.55 -2.00 4.55
C ILE A 166 26.46 -0.81 4.28
N ASN A 167 26.34 -0.16 3.12
CA ASN A 167 27.27 0.89 2.70
C ASN A 167 26.95 2.25 3.33
N GLY A 168 25.91 2.37 4.16
CA GLY A 168 25.51 3.64 4.78
C GLY A 168 25.05 4.69 3.76
N SER A 169 24.90 4.33 2.49
CA SER A 169 24.34 5.17 1.43
C SER A 169 22.81 5.27 1.51
N ALA A 170 22.21 4.78 2.60
CA ALA A 170 20.83 5.02 3.02
C ALA A 170 20.51 6.50 3.29
N THR A 171 21.41 7.43 2.99
CA THR A 171 21.09 8.86 2.97
C THR A 171 20.10 9.22 1.85
N ALA A 172 19.94 8.37 0.83
CA ALA A 172 18.92 8.54 -0.22
C ALA A 172 17.73 7.56 -0.12
N TYR A 173 17.91 6.41 0.53
CA TYR A 173 16.84 5.42 0.77
C TYR A 173 16.62 5.30 2.26
N SER A 174 15.45 5.71 2.76
CA SER A 174 15.14 5.57 4.17
C SER A 174 15.25 4.09 4.57
N THR A 175 15.80 3.82 5.75
CA THR A 175 15.90 2.48 6.35
C THR A 175 14.58 1.72 6.34
N SER A 176 13.44 2.42 6.30
CA SER A 176 12.11 1.87 6.06
C SER A 176 11.96 1.18 4.70
N THR A 177 12.44 1.78 3.59
CA THR A 177 12.34 1.20 2.23
C THR A 177 13.11 -0.11 2.12
N VAL A 178 14.27 -0.21 2.76
CA VAL A 178 15.09 -1.41 2.63
C VAL A 178 14.60 -2.56 3.52
N ALA A 179 14.06 -2.26 4.71
CA ALA A 179 13.35 -3.25 5.52
C ALA A 179 12.08 -3.75 4.81
N LEU A 180 11.43 -2.86 4.05
CA LEU A 180 10.23 -3.12 3.29
C LEU A 180 10.48 -4.02 2.07
N ASP A 181 11.54 -3.78 1.30
CA ASP A 181 11.91 -4.65 0.18
C ASP A 181 12.26 -6.08 0.64
N ILE A 182 12.93 -6.21 1.79
CA ILE A 182 13.21 -7.52 2.43
C ILE A 182 11.89 -8.19 2.82
N TYR A 183 11.01 -7.45 3.51
CA TYR A 183 9.70 -7.95 3.94
C TYR A 183 8.89 -8.52 2.78
N LEU A 184 8.87 -7.82 1.64
CA LEU A 184 8.13 -8.24 0.45
C LEU A 184 8.73 -9.40 -0.29
N HIS A 185 10.05 -9.46 -0.43
CA HIS A 185 10.70 -10.58 -1.10
C HIS A 185 10.29 -11.91 -0.46
N PHE A 186 10.23 -11.94 0.87
CA PHE A 186 9.76 -13.09 1.62
C PHE A 186 8.24 -13.28 1.52
N LYS A 187 7.44 -12.21 1.44
CA LYS A 187 5.99 -12.34 1.23
C LYS A 187 5.61 -12.77 -0.18
N ARG A 188 6.36 -12.41 -1.22
CA ARG A 188 6.16 -12.90 -2.60
C ARG A 188 6.27 -14.43 -2.65
N ALA A 189 7.15 -15.03 -1.84
CA ALA A 189 7.21 -16.48 -1.69
C ALA A 189 5.98 -17.10 -1.01
N GLU A 190 5.20 -16.31 -0.27
CA GLU A 190 3.98 -16.71 0.45
C GLU A 190 2.68 -16.25 -0.24
N THR A 191 2.76 -15.43 -1.31
CA THR A 191 1.59 -14.81 -1.97
C THR A 191 0.58 -15.81 -2.53
N GLU A 192 1.03 -16.97 -3.03
CA GLU A 192 0.11 -18.03 -3.48
C GLU A 192 -0.86 -18.45 -2.36
N SER A 193 -0.37 -18.59 -1.13
CA SER A 193 -1.19 -19.00 0.02
C SER A 193 -2.25 -17.97 0.40
N VAL A 194 -1.93 -16.67 0.29
CA VAL A 194 -2.85 -15.57 0.61
C VAL A 194 -4.01 -15.56 -0.36
N TYR A 195 -3.71 -15.79 -1.63
CA TYR A 195 -4.71 -15.73 -2.66
C TYR A 195 -5.55 -17.02 -2.72
N ASP A 196 -4.95 -18.19 -2.48
CA ASP A 196 -5.71 -19.42 -2.23
C ASP A 196 -6.68 -19.26 -1.05
N LEU A 197 -6.25 -18.57 0.02
CA LEU A 197 -7.09 -18.25 1.18
C LEU A 197 -8.26 -17.32 0.81
N LEU A 198 -8.06 -16.35 -0.09
CA LEU A 198 -9.14 -15.48 -0.60
C LEU A 198 -10.15 -16.24 -1.45
N VAL A 199 -9.68 -17.14 -2.30
CA VAL A 199 -10.57 -18.02 -3.08
C VAL A 199 -11.38 -18.90 -2.14
N GLN A 200 -10.72 -19.54 -1.17
CA GLN A 200 -11.35 -20.44 -0.21
C GLN A 200 -12.38 -19.72 0.67
N SER A 201 -12.14 -18.46 1.01
CA SER A 201 -13.06 -17.66 1.81
C SER A 201 -14.26 -17.10 1.04
N GLN A 202 -14.35 -17.35 -0.27
CA GLN A 202 -15.42 -16.88 -1.15
C GLN A 202 -15.63 -15.35 -1.07
N ASN A 203 -14.55 -14.59 -0.87
CA ASN A 203 -14.57 -13.13 -0.69
C ASN A 203 -15.30 -12.64 0.56
N LEU A 204 -15.66 -13.51 1.51
CA LEU A 204 -16.43 -13.07 2.68
C LEU A 204 -15.60 -12.29 3.70
N CYS A 205 -14.27 -12.35 3.56
CA CYS A 205 -13.36 -11.68 4.48
C CYS A 205 -12.16 -11.06 3.76
N LEU A 206 -11.75 -9.95 4.34
CA LEU A 206 -10.58 -9.19 4.03
C LEU A 206 -9.35 -9.93 4.60
N PRO A 207 -8.39 -10.28 3.76
CA PRO A 207 -7.20 -10.99 4.19
C PRO A 207 -6.32 -10.03 4.97
N ASN A 208 -6.00 -10.38 6.21
CA ASN A 208 -4.88 -9.75 6.89
C ASN A 208 -3.59 -10.33 6.30
N VAL A 209 -3.04 -9.65 5.29
CA VAL A 209 -1.87 -10.11 4.53
C VAL A 209 -0.65 -10.33 5.45
N PHE A 210 -0.53 -9.57 6.54
CA PHE A 210 0.55 -9.73 7.52
C PHE A 210 0.40 -11.03 8.31
N LYS A 211 -0.82 -11.33 8.79
CA LYS A 211 -1.12 -12.49 9.62
C LYS A 211 -1.45 -13.76 8.85
N GLY A 212 -1.74 -13.68 7.55
CA GLY A 212 -2.20 -14.81 6.74
C GLY A 212 -3.56 -15.35 7.21
N THR A 213 -4.43 -14.47 7.72
CA THR A 213 -5.74 -14.84 8.27
C THR A 213 -6.86 -14.06 7.58
N CYS A 214 -8.06 -14.61 7.60
CA CYS A 214 -9.26 -14.04 6.96
C CYS A 214 -10.32 -13.77 8.03
N GLU A 215 -10.05 -12.82 8.91
CA GLU A 215 -10.88 -12.56 10.10
C GLU A 215 -11.75 -11.32 9.97
N GLN A 216 -11.39 -10.40 9.08
CA GLN A 216 -12.02 -9.09 8.97
C GLN A 216 -13.02 -9.10 7.83
N LYS A 217 -14.12 -8.37 7.99
CA LYS A 217 -15.10 -8.23 6.91
C LYS A 217 -14.69 -7.08 5.98
N HIS A 218 -15.08 -7.19 4.73
CA HIS A 218 -15.00 -6.05 3.82
C HIS A 218 -15.94 -4.93 4.27
N LEU A 219 -15.71 -3.72 3.76
CA LEU A 219 -16.64 -2.61 3.96
C LEU A 219 -18.02 -2.98 3.37
N PRO A 220 -19.14 -2.59 4.01
CA PRO A 220 -20.47 -2.99 3.57
C PRO A 220 -20.79 -2.67 2.10
N ILE A 221 -20.15 -1.65 1.53
CA ILE A 221 -20.33 -1.29 0.13
C ILE A 221 -20.00 -2.43 -0.83
N PHE A 222 -19.01 -3.27 -0.52
CA PHE A 222 -18.59 -4.38 -1.38
C PHE A 222 -19.67 -5.46 -1.50
N GLU A 223 -20.54 -5.63 -0.49
CA GLU A 223 -21.65 -6.59 -0.51
C GLU A 223 -22.67 -6.32 -1.62
N HIS A 224 -22.75 -5.07 -2.10
CA HIS A 224 -23.60 -4.71 -3.24
C HIS A 224 -22.97 -5.12 -4.60
N PHE A 225 -21.69 -5.44 -4.64
CA PHE A 225 -20.95 -5.75 -5.86
C PHE A 225 -20.36 -7.15 -5.79
N PRO A 226 -21.17 -8.22 -5.91
CA PRO A 226 -20.63 -9.57 -5.98
C PRO A 226 -19.68 -9.67 -7.17
N ALA A 227 -18.58 -10.40 -6.96
CA ALA A 227 -17.57 -10.59 -7.97
C ALA A 227 -18.16 -11.25 -9.23
N VAL A 228 -17.83 -10.70 -10.40
CA VAL A 228 -18.28 -11.26 -11.68
C VAL A 228 -17.66 -12.65 -11.91
N ALA A 229 -18.36 -13.48 -12.68
CA ALA A 229 -17.86 -14.77 -13.12
C ALA A 229 -17.45 -14.72 -14.61
N GLY A 230 -16.59 -15.65 -15.01
CA GLY A 230 -16.20 -15.84 -16.41
C GLY A 230 -14.71 -15.58 -16.69
N PRO A 231 -14.21 -16.05 -17.86
CA PRO A 231 -12.84 -15.83 -18.26
C PRO A 231 -12.59 -14.35 -18.57
N SER A 232 -11.37 -13.88 -18.36
CA SER A 232 -10.95 -12.60 -18.95
C SER A 232 -10.71 -12.77 -20.44
N GLN A 233 -10.75 -11.66 -21.18
CA GLN A 233 -10.37 -11.65 -22.59
C GLN A 233 -8.85 -11.84 -22.73
N GLU A 234 -8.41 -12.44 -23.83
CA GLU A 234 -6.98 -12.59 -24.12
C GLU A 234 -6.30 -11.22 -24.14
N GLY A 235 -5.20 -11.06 -23.41
CA GLY A 235 -4.51 -9.77 -23.28
C GLY A 235 -5.04 -8.87 -22.16
N PHE A 236 -6.12 -9.26 -21.47
CA PHE A 236 -6.76 -8.47 -20.43
C PHE A 236 -6.91 -9.23 -19.11
N MET A 237 -6.82 -8.49 -18.01
CA MET A 237 -7.30 -8.88 -16.70
C MET A 237 -8.73 -8.37 -16.53
N LEU A 238 -9.56 -9.13 -15.83
CA LEU A 238 -10.92 -8.73 -15.49
C LEU A 238 -11.00 -8.60 -13.97
N ASP A 239 -11.28 -7.42 -13.45
CA ASP A 239 -11.45 -7.26 -12.01
C ASP A 239 -12.79 -7.84 -11.52
N PHE A 240 -13.04 -7.77 -10.21
CA PHE A 240 -14.26 -8.32 -9.62
C PHE A 240 -15.53 -7.57 -10.04
N LEU A 241 -15.43 -6.31 -10.47
CA LEU A 241 -16.57 -5.53 -10.95
C LEU A 241 -16.87 -5.84 -12.42
N GLY A 242 -15.94 -6.53 -13.10
CA GLY A 242 -16.02 -6.84 -14.52
C GLY A 242 -15.47 -5.73 -15.40
N VAL A 243 -14.54 -4.92 -14.88
CA VAL A 243 -13.74 -4.01 -15.68
C VAL A 243 -12.55 -4.78 -16.26
N SER A 244 -12.39 -4.72 -17.57
CA SER A 244 -11.29 -5.31 -18.31
C SER A 244 -10.15 -4.30 -18.45
N MET A 245 -8.99 -4.64 -17.92
CA MET A 245 -7.75 -3.86 -17.96
C MET A 245 -6.70 -4.60 -18.77
N PRO A 246 -5.92 -3.95 -19.66
CA PRO A 246 -4.83 -4.63 -20.34
C PRO A 246 -3.81 -5.16 -19.34
N ILE A 247 -3.39 -6.42 -19.49
CA ILE A 247 -2.46 -7.09 -18.55
C ILE A 247 -1.18 -6.28 -18.35
N HIS A 248 -0.67 -5.65 -19.40
CA HIS A 248 0.59 -4.92 -19.34
C HIS A 248 0.53 -3.69 -18.43
N VAL A 249 -0.66 -3.12 -18.19
CA VAL A 249 -0.84 -1.93 -17.36
C VAL A 249 -0.47 -2.20 -15.91
N ASP A 250 -0.82 -3.36 -15.35
CA ASP A 250 -0.45 -3.67 -13.97
C ASP A 250 0.79 -4.56 -13.91
N CYS A 251 0.99 -5.44 -14.89
CA CYS A 251 2.01 -6.49 -14.79
C CYS A 251 3.43 -6.07 -15.17
N GLN A 252 3.62 -4.86 -15.72
CA GLN A 252 4.94 -4.32 -16.04
C GLN A 252 5.51 -3.44 -14.94
N HIS A 253 4.71 -2.94 -14.00
CA HIS A 253 5.15 -2.07 -12.91
C HIS A 253 5.50 -2.87 -11.66
N SER A 254 6.77 -3.30 -11.56
CA SER A 254 7.28 -4.01 -10.38
C SER A 254 7.19 -3.21 -9.08
N SER A 255 7.05 -1.88 -9.14
CA SER A 255 6.89 -1.02 -7.96
C SER A 255 5.54 -1.24 -7.25
N LEU A 256 4.50 -1.64 -7.99
CA LEU A 256 3.16 -1.89 -7.45
C LEU A 256 3.06 -3.23 -6.70
N ASP A 257 4.06 -4.11 -6.85
CA ASP A 257 4.12 -5.40 -6.15
C ASP A 257 4.08 -5.23 -4.61
N LEU A 258 4.52 -4.06 -4.13
CA LEU A 258 4.63 -3.72 -2.72
C LEU A 258 3.33 -3.15 -2.15
N PHE A 259 2.85 -2.07 -2.76
CA PHE A 259 1.87 -1.19 -2.13
C PHE A 259 0.43 -1.44 -2.62
N ALA A 260 0.29 -1.97 -3.83
CA ALA A 260 -0.97 -2.42 -4.42
C ALA A 260 -0.92 -3.92 -4.77
N PRO A 261 -0.75 -4.82 -3.77
CA PRO A 261 -0.78 -6.27 -4.00
C PRO A 261 -2.04 -6.72 -4.76
N GLY A 262 -3.17 -6.04 -4.62
CA GLY A 262 -4.39 -6.27 -5.39
C GLY A 262 -4.23 -6.11 -6.91
N ARG A 263 -3.28 -5.28 -7.38
CA ARG A 263 -2.92 -5.15 -8.81
C ARG A 263 -1.88 -6.19 -9.26
N SER A 264 -0.88 -6.44 -8.43
CA SER A 264 0.25 -7.30 -8.80
C SER A 264 -0.01 -8.80 -8.67
N MET A 265 -0.77 -9.25 -7.67
CA MET A 265 -1.05 -10.68 -7.51
C MET A 265 -1.81 -11.29 -8.69
N PRO A 266 -2.80 -10.61 -9.30
CA PRO A 266 -3.37 -11.07 -10.56
C PRO A 266 -2.31 -11.35 -11.64
N CYS A 267 -1.26 -10.53 -11.71
CA CYS A 267 -0.17 -10.76 -12.65
C CYS A 267 0.59 -12.05 -12.38
N GLU A 268 0.92 -12.32 -11.11
CA GLU A 268 1.63 -13.54 -10.72
C GLU A 268 0.76 -14.80 -10.96
N TYR A 269 -0.53 -14.73 -10.66
CA TYR A 269 -1.47 -15.81 -10.96
C TYR A 269 -1.56 -16.09 -12.46
N LEU A 270 -1.66 -15.05 -13.28
CA LEU A 270 -1.69 -15.20 -14.72
C LEU A 270 -0.38 -15.80 -15.26
N LYS A 271 0.79 -15.34 -14.78
CA LYS A 271 2.11 -15.88 -15.14
C LYS A 271 2.23 -17.38 -14.79
N SER A 272 1.59 -17.81 -13.69
CA SER A 272 1.56 -19.22 -13.28
C SER A 272 0.61 -20.10 -14.10
N GLY A 273 -0.12 -19.53 -15.06
CA GLY A 273 -1.12 -20.24 -15.87
C GLY A 273 -2.41 -20.58 -15.11
N LYS A 274 -2.61 -20.00 -13.92
CA LYS A 274 -3.83 -20.19 -13.13
C LYS A 274 -4.93 -19.26 -13.62
N THR A 275 -6.19 -19.71 -13.47
CA THR A 275 -7.34 -18.82 -13.70
C THR A 275 -7.43 -17.83 -12.56
N LEU A 276 -7.58 -16.55 -12.90
CA LEU A 276 -7.73 -15.50 -11.91
C LEU A 276 -9.08 -15.64 -11.19
N PRO A 277 -9.09 -15.89 -9.87
CA PRO A 277 -10.27 -15.74 -9.06
C PRO A 277 -10.65 -14.28 -9.01
N ARG A 278 -11.95 -14.02 -9.15
CA ARG A 278 -12.52 -12.69 -9.07
C ARG A 278 -12.83 -12.44 -7.61
N ILE A 279 -11.88 -11.80 -6.94
CA ILE A 279 -11.95 -11.55 -5.52
C ILE A 279 -12.22 -10.08 -5.24
N TRP A 280 -12.92 -9.79 -4.15
CA TRP A 280 -13.05 -8.39 -3.71
C TRP A 280 -11.66 -7.78 -3.46
N PRO A 281 -11.55 -6.45 -3.57
CA PRO A 281 -10.26 -5.78 -3.42
C PRO A 281 -9.59 -6.13 -2.12
N MET A 282 -8.30 -6.39 -2.18
CA MET A 282 -7.51 -6.69 -1.01
C MET A 282 -7.31 -5.42 -0.18
N LEU A 283 -7.00 -5.59 1.11
CA LEU A 283 -6.64 -4.44 1.91
C LEU A 283 -5.24 -3.96 1.53
N ASP A 284 -5.19 -3.04 0.58
CA ASP A 284 -4.01 -2.34 0.11
C ASP A 284 -4.31 -0.85 -0.09
N GLU A 285 -3.35 -0.12 -0.67
CA GLU A 285 -3.50 1.32 -0.90
C GLU A 285 -4.75 1.69 -1.72
N GLU A 286 -5.13 0.83 -2.66
CA GLU A 286 -6.29 1.06 -3.52
C GLU A 286 -7.65 0.79 -2.84
N TYR A 287 -7.66 0.14 -1.68
CA TYR A 287 -8.89 -0.35 -1.07
C TYR A 287 -9.91 0.75 -0.77
N LEU A 288 -9.42 1.95 -0.42
CA LEU A 288 -10.26 3.10 -0.09
C LEU A 288 -10.76 3.81 -1.34
N GLU A 289 -9.94 3.91 -2.38
CA GLU A 289 -10.32 4.42 -3.71
C GLU A 289 -11.46 3.56 -4.30
N TRP A 290 -11.35 2.24 -4.15
CA TRP A 290 -12.44 1.30 -4.42
C TRP A 290 -13.70 1.63 -3.63
N ALA A 291 -13.59 1.73 -2.29
CA ALA A 291 -14.75 1.96 -1.43
C ALA A 291 -15.45 3.28 -1.75
N ASP A 292 -14.69 4.35 -2.03
CA ASP A 292 -15.18 5.67 -2.36
C ASP A 292 -15.88 5.69 -3.73
N SER A 293 -15.24 5.11 -4.75
CA SER A 293 -15.78 4.96 -6.11
C SER A 293 -17.11 4.20 -6.10
N LEU A 294 -17.14 3.03 -5.45
CA LEU A 294 -18.35 2.20 -5.36
C LEU A 294 -19.46 2.91 -4.57
N THR A 295 -19.10 3.58 -3.47
CA THR A 295 -20.09 4.28 -2.62
C THR A 295 -20.74 5.43 -3.38
N ALA A 296 -19.95 6.24 -4.07
CA ALA A 296 -20.45 7.37 -4.85
C ALA A 296 -21.38 6.90 -5.98
N ALA A 297 -20.92 5.93 -6.77
CA ALA A 297 -21.67 5.34 -7.88
C ALA A 297 -22.98 4.68 -7.42
N PHE A 298 -22.92 3.87 -6.35
CA PHE A 298 -24.10 3.19 -5.81
C PHE A 298 -25.15 4.17 -5.30
N ARG A 299 -24.75 5.21 -4.56
CA ARG A 299 -25.67 6.23 -4.04
C ARG A 299 -26.34 7.01 -5.15
N ALA A 300 -25.60 7.45 -6.16
CA ALA A 300 -26.16 8.15 -7.31
C ALA A 300 -27.19 7.27 -8.04
N ALA A 301 -26.87 5.99 -8.28
CA ALA A 301 -27.79 5.04 -8.90
C ALA A 301 -29.06 4.81 -8.07
N LYS A 302 -28.93 4.58 -6.76
CA LYS A 302 -30.08 4.32 -5.87
C LYS A 302 -31.01 5.50 -5.71
N THR A 303 -30.49 6.72 -5.84
CA THR A 303 -31.27 7.96 -5.79
C THR A 303 -31.73 8.42 -7.17
N ALA A 304 -31.51 7.61 -8.22
CA ALA A 304 -31.91 7.88 -9.61
C ALA A 304 -31.46 9.26 -10.11
N ARG A 305 -30.29 9.72 -9.68
CA ARG A 305 -29.73 11.02 -10.07
C ARG A 305 -28.56 10.84 -11.05
N PRO A 306 -28.26 11.87 -11.87
CA PRO A 306 -27.07 11.86 -12.71
C PRO A 306 -25.83 11.55 -11.89
N PHE A 307 -24.99 10.64 -12.38
CA PHE A 307 -23.69 10.34 -11.77
C PHE A 307 -22.60 11.18 -12.44
N ARG A 308 -21.82 11.89 -11.63
CA ARG A 308 -20.74 12.75 -12.11
C ARG A 308 -19.46 12.50 -11.33
N MET A 309 -18.40 12.06 -12.01
CA MET A 309 -17.10 11.82 -11.38
C MET A 309 -15.98 12.52 -12.14
N ALA A 310 -15.11 13.22 -11.41
CA ALA A 310 -13.85 13.71 -11.95
C ALA A 310 -12.69 12.90 -11.36
N GLU A 311 -11.75 12.50 -12.22
CA GLU A 311 -10.50 11.81 -11.85
C GLU A 311 -9.34 12.69 -12.32
N LEU A 312 -8.63 13.29 -11.37
CA LEU A 312 -7.48 14.15 -11.63
C LEU A 312 -6.21 13.31 -11.45
N GLY A 313 -5.41 13.18 -12.51
CA GLY A 313 -4.35 12.19 -12.59
C GLY A 313 -4.85 10.83 -13.04
N SER A 314 -5.74 10.81 -14.04
CA SER A 314 -6.45 9.61 -14.45
C SER A 314 -5.57 8.55 -15.12
N GLY A 315 -4.31 8.87 -15.44
CA GLY A 315 -3.47 8.07 -16.30
C GLY A 315 -4.07 7.88 -17.69
N ALA A 316 -3.48 6.98 -18.47
CA ALA A 316 -3.92 6.67 -19.83
C ALA A 316 -5.28 5.94 -19.91
N PHE A 317 -5.75 5.40 -18.77
CA PHE A 317 -6.90 4.49 -18.74
C PHE A 317 -8.10 5.03 -17.95
N GLY A 318 -7.95 6.02 -17.07
CA GLY A 318 -9.04 6.49 -16.20
C GLY A 318 -9.66 5.35 -15.39
N ILE A 319 -8.80 4.63 -14.66
CA ILE A 319 -9.13 3.35 -14.03
C ILE A 319 -10.27 3.54 -13.03
N TRP A 320 -10.20 4.60 -12.22
CA TRP A 320 -11.17 4.83 -11.16
C TRP A 320 -12.51 5.32 -11.68
N ALA A 321 -12.50 6.23 -12.65
CA ALA A 321 -13.71 6.65 -13.35
C ALA A 321 -14.39 5.48 -14.06
N MET A 322 -13.61 4.58 -14.69
CA MET A 322 -14.17 3.41 -15.35
C MET A 322 -14.84 2.45 -14.36
N ARG A 323 -14.17 2.16 -13.24
CA ARG A 323 -14.71 1.35 -12.15
C ARG A 323 -15.99 1.97 -11.59
N ALA A 324 -16.00 3.28 -11.31
CA ALA A 324 -17.17 3.95 -10.80
C ALA A 324 -18.34 3.98 -11.81
N ALA A 325 -18.07 4.24 -13.09
CA ALA A 325 -19.09 4.20 -14.15
C ALA A 325 -19.69 2.81 -14.33
N LYS A 326 -18.86 1.75 -14.29
CA LYS A 326 -19.32 0.36 -14.33
C LYS A 326 -20.21 0.04 -13.13
N ALA A 327 -19.82 0.49 -11.94
CA ALA A 327 -20.60 0.33 -10.71
C ALA A 327 -21.95 1.06 -10.79
N PHE A 328 -21.97 2.28 -11.33
CA PHE A 328 -23.19 3.06 -11.53
C PHE A 328 -24.13 2.37 -12.53
N ALA A 329 -23.59 1.95 -13.68
CA ALA A 329 -24.35 1.30 -14.74
C ALA A 329 -25.03 -0.01 -14.31
N LYS A 330 -24.50 -0.69 -13.28
CA LYS A 330 -25.09 -1.91 -12.71
C LYS A 330 -26.46 -1.66 -12.07
N PHE A 331 -26.71 -0.47 -11.55
CA PHE A 331 -27.90 -0.18 -10.74
C PHE A 331 -28.80 0.93 -11.29
N ALA A 332 -28.22 1.87 -12.05
CA ALA A 332 -28.97 2.99 -12.61
C ALA A 332 -29.77 2.58 -13.85
N ALA A 333 -30.94 3.17 -14.02
CA ALA A 333 -31.71 3.01 -15.25
C ALA A 333 -30.91 3.55 -16.46
N PRO A 334 -31.11 2.99 -17.68
CA PRO A 334 -30.30 3.34 -18.85
C PRO A 334 -30.37 4.82 -19.26
N ASP A 335 -31.44 5.52 -18.89
CA ASP A 335 -31.71 6.92 -19.18
C ASP A 335 -31.13 7.89 -18.13
N VAL A 336 -30.64 7.37 -16.99
CA VAL A 336 -30.01 8.22 -15.97
C VAL A 336 -28.61 8.62 -16.45
N PRO A 337 -28.32 9.93 -16.61
CA PRO A 337 -27.06 10.40 -17.15
C PRO A 337 -25.84 10.00 -16.31
N CYS A 338 -24.73 9.79 -16.99
CA CYS A 338 -23.41 9.53 -16.40
C CYS A 338 -22.40 10.41 -17.12
N MET A 339 -21.60 11.17 -16.39
CA MET A 339 -20.58 12.06 -16.94
C MET A 339 -19.26 11.88 -16.20
N LEU A 340 -18.19 11.68 -16.95
CA LEU A 340 -16.85 11.48 -16.43
C LEU A 340 -15.92 12.59 -16.96
N LEU A 341 -15.21 13.25 -16.05
CA LEU A 341 -14.13 14.18 -16.38
C LEU A 341 -12.80 13.53 -16.03
N LEU A 342 -11.92 13.38 -17.02
CA LEU A 342 -10.60 12.79 -16.86
C LEU A 342 -9.56 13.86 -17.11
N VAL A 343 -8.67 14.10 -16.15
CA VAL A 343 -7.57 15.06 -16.29
C VAL A 343 -6.25 14.30 -16.25
N GLU A 344 -5.51 14.33 -17.35
CA GLU A 344 -4.21 13.65 -17.47
C GLU A 344 -3.34 14.37 -18.51
N PRO A 345 -2.38 15.19 -18.06
CA PRO A 345 -1.53 15.96 -18.97
C PRO A 345 -0.34 15.20 -19.56
N PHE A 346 0.02 14.03 -19.02
CA PHE A 346 1.27 13.35 -19.37
C PHE A 346 1.08 11.98 -20.00
N ALA A 347 0.08 11.21 -19.56
CA ALA A 347 -0.09 9.81 -19.96
C ALA A 347 -1.16 9.57 -21.02
N MET A 348 -2.02 10.55 -21.32
CA MET A 348 -3.21 10.34 -22.16
C MET A 348 -2.88 10.03 -23.64
N GLY A 349 -1.71 10.44 -24.13
CA GLY A 349 -1.29 10.20 -25.51
C GLY A 349 -2.28 10.77 -26.54
N ASP A 350 -2.70 9.94 -27.51
CA ASP A 350 -3.77 10.26 -28.47
C ASP A 350 -5.18 9.87 -27.98
N GLY A 351 -5.29 9.37 -26.74
CA GLY A 351 -6.53 8.89 -26.13
C GLY A 351 -7.04 7.55 -26.65
N SER A 352 -6.31 6.86 -27.54
CA SER A 352 -6.76 5.58 -28.11
C SER A 352 -6.87 4.46 -27.07
N GLU A 353 -5.97 4.45 -26.07
CA GLU A 353 -6.00 3.51 -24.95
C GLU A 353 -7.24 3.70 -24.10
N LEU A 354 -7.53 4.95 -23.71
CA LEU A 354 -8.75 5.32 -23.00
C LEU A 354 -10.00 4.94 -23.80
N GLN A 355 -10.06 5.26 -25.10
CA GLN A 355 -11.21 4.92 -25.94
C GLN A 355 -11.46 3.41 -26.00
N THR A 356 -10.38 2.63 -26.14
CA THR A 356 -10.45 1.17 -26.10
C THR A 356 -10.96 0.69 -24.75
N HIS A 357 -10.41 1.24 -23.66
CA HIS A 357 -10.81 0.91 -22.30
C HIS A 357 -12.29 1.22 -22.02
N VAL A 358 -12.80 2.36 -22.51
CA VAL A 358 -14.22 2.73 -22.45
C VAL A 358 -15.08 1.74 -23.21
N ALA A 359 -14.74 1.46 -24.48
CA ALA A 359 -15.52 0.59 -25.36
C ALA A 359 -15.61 -0.85 -24.83
N MET A 360 -14.58 -1.33 -24.14
CA MET A 360 -14.57 -2.66 -23.53
C MET A 360 -15.46 -2.77 -22.29
N ASN A 361 -15.66 -1.66 -21.58
CA ASN A 361 -16.24 -1.69 -20.24
C ASN A 361 -17.64 -1.11 -20.15
N LEU A 362 -18.04 -0.26 -21.08
CA LEU A 362 -19.33 0.40 -21.06
C LEU A 362 -20.06 0.26 -22.40
N PRO A 363 -21.39 0.08 -22.38
CA PRO A 363 -22.18 0.20 -23.60
C PRO A 363 -21.96 1.57 -24.27
N PRO A 364 -21.99 1.65 -25.62
CA PRO A 364 -21.88 2.92 -26.32
C PRO A 364 -22.89 3.95 -25.80
N GLY A 365 -22.42 5.15 -25.46
CA GLY A 365 -23.24 6.24 -24.95
C GLY A 365 -23.73 6.06 -23.50
N ARG A 366 -23.28 5.03 -22.77
CA ARG A 366 -23.69 4.84 -21.37
C ARG A 366 -23.25 5.98 -20.46
N CYS A 367 -22.07 6.53 -20.71
CA CYS A 367 -21.50 7.68 -20.03
C CYS A 367 -20.93 8.65 -21.07
N GLU A 368 -21.01 9.94 -20.80
CA GLU A 368 -20.30 11.00 -21.52
C GLU A 368 -18.92 11.20 -20.88
N PHE A 369 -17.91 11.46 -21.71
CA PHE A 369 -16.53 11.65 -21.27
C PHE A 369 -15.99 12.97 -21.77
N SER A 370 -15.40 13.75 -20.87
CA SER A 370 -14.56 14.88 -21.22
C SER A 370 -13.14 14.59 -20.75
N VAL A 371 -12.19 14.69 -21.67
CA VAL A 371 -10.76 14.49 -21.39
C VAL A 371 -10.07 15.84 -21.45
N HIS A 372 -9.28 16.15 -20.43
CA HIS A 372 -8.48 17.35 -20.35
C HIS A 372 -7.02 17.00 -20.18
N THR A 373 -6.20 17.45 -21.12
CA THR A 373 -4.76 17.14 -21.18
C THR A 373 -3.88 18.32 -20.82
N ASP A 374 -4.46 19.44 -20.40
CA ASP A 374 -3.66 20.59 -19.96
C ASP A 374 -3.28 20.41 -18.49
N LEU A 375 -2.04 20.82 -18.16
CA LEU A 375 -1.58 20.83 -16.78
C LEU A 375 -2.38 21.85 -15.96
N LEU A 376 -2.92 21.41 -14.83
CA LEU A 376 -3.58 22.30 -13.88
C LEU A 376 -2.55 22.93 -12.95
N GLU A 377 -2.40 24.24 -13.03
CA GLU A 377 -1.45 25.01 -12.20
C GLU A 377 -2.15 25.74 -11.06
N THR A 378 -3.46 25.96 -11.16
CA THR A 378 -4.22 26.78 -10.21
C THR A 378 -5.59 26.19 -9.89
N GLY A 379 -6.06 26.42 -8.66
CA GLY A 379 -7.44 26.10 -8.27
C GLY A 379 -8.50 26.77 -9.16
N ALA A 380 -8.20 27.93 -9.78
CA ALA A 380 -9.12 28.60 -10.70
C ALA A 380 -9.37 27.82 -12.00
N GLN A 381 -8.33 27.16 -12.54
CA GLN A 381 -8.47 26.24 -13.67
C GLN A 381 -9.35 25.05 -13.28
N LEU A 382 -9.10 24.46 -12.11
CA LEU A 382 -9.92 23.36 -11.59
C LEU A 382 -11.39 23.77 -11.39
N LYS A 383 -11.66 24.97 -10.85
CA LYS A 383 -13.03 25.52 -10.75
C LYS A 383 -13.72 25.64 -12.11
N THR A 384 -12.96 26.07 -13.11
CA THR A 384 -13.48 26.25 -14.48
C THR A 384 -13.86 24.90 -15.08
N LEU A 385 -13.00 23.88 -14.90
CA LEU A 385 -13.24 22.52 -15.40
C LEU A 385 -14.42 21.83 -14.73
N LEU A 386 -14.50 21.91 -13.40
CA LEU A 386 -15.62 21.32 -12.64
C LEU A 386 -16.93 22.10 -12.81
N GLY A 387 -16.89 23.29 -13.42
CA GLY A 387 -18.06 24.12 -13.66
C GLY A 387 -18.64 24.76 -12.40
N ASN A 388 -19.48 25.78 -12.60
CA ASN A 388 -20.04 26.56 -11.49
C ASN A 388 -21.41 26.08 -11.00
N THR A 389 -22.16 25.37 -11.85
CA THR A 389 -23.55 24.96 -11.60
C THR A 389 -23.70 23.48 -11.26
N GLU A 390 -22.63 22.73 -11.41
CA GLU A 390 -22.66 21.27 -11.43
C GLU A 390 -22.32 20.71 -10.05
N THR A 391 -23.03 19.64 -9.67
CA THR A 391 -22.69 18.84 -8.49
C THR A 391 -22.00 17.56 -8.92
N TRP A 392 -20.83 17.30 -8.36
CA TRP A 392 -20.04 16.09 -8.57
C TRP A 392 -20.26 15.10 -7.42
N ASP A 393 -20.41 13.83 -7.77
CA ASP A 393 -20.53 12.73 -6.81
C ASP A 393 -19.22 12.41 -6.12
N LEU A 394 -18.17 12.33 -6.95
CA LEU A 394 -16.82 12.02 -6.54
C LEU A 394 -15.87 12.90 -7.33
N VAL A 395 -14.93 13.51 -6.62
CA VAL A 395 -13.70 14.02 -7.23
C VAL A 395 -12.56 13.24 -6.59
N ASP A 396 -11.90 12.45 -7.42
CA ASP A 396 -10.74 11.65 -7.11
C ASP A 396 -9.49 12.41 -7.58
N ILE A 397 -8.47 12.50 -6.72
CA ILE A 397 -7.33 13.40 -6.92
C ILE A 397 -6.04 12.65 -6.60
N ASP A 398 -5.24 12.41 -7.63
CA ASP A 398 -3.96 11.73 -7.58
C ASP A 398 -2.95 12.40 -8.55
N ILE A 399 -2.39 13.56 -8.16
CA ILE A 399 -1.72 14.49 -9.10
C ILE A 399 -0.27 14.80 -8.71
N GLU A 400 0.45 13.81 -8.21
CA GLU A 400 1.90 13.82 -8.05
C GLU A 400 2.46 15.11 -7.43
N ARG A 401 2.02 15.44 -6.21
CA ARG A 401 2.41 16.61 -5.39
C ARG A 401 1.74 17.93 -5.76
N ALA A 402 1.02 17.99 -6.89
CA ALA A 402 0.28 19.20 -7.25
C ALA A 402 -0.92 19.45 -6.32
N GLU A 403 -1.26 18.53 -5.41
CA GLU A 403 -2.37 18.69 -4.46
C GLU A 403 -2.20 19.94 -3.61
N MET A 404 -0.96 20.23 -3.16
CA MET A 404 -0.67 21.41 -2.34
C MET A 404 -0.83 22.73 -3.09
N THR A 405 -0.60 22.74 -4.40
CA THR A 405 -0.80 23.95 -5.22
C THR A 405 -2.28 24.15 -5.53
N LEU A 406 -3.01 23.07 -5.81
CA LEU A 406 -4.40 23.17 -6.27
C LEU A 406 -5.41 23.32 -5.14
N LEU A 407 -5.24 22.62 -4.01
CA LEU A 407 -6.33 22.37 -3.06
C LEU A 407 -6.51 23.33 -1.87
N PRO A 408 -5.49 24.01 -1.30
CA PRO A 408 -5.65 24.76 -0.05
C PRO A 408 -6.83 25.75 -0.03
N ASP A 409 -7.02 26.50 -1.11
CA ASP A 409 -8.10 27.49 -1.25
C ASP A 409 -9.38 26.93 -1.92
N MET A 410 -9.39 25.64 -2.20
CA MET A 410 -10.47 24.96 -2.93
C MET A 410 -11.47 24.26 -2.02
N PHE A 411 -11.08 23.80 -0.84
CA PHE A 411 -11.94 22.94 -0.01
C PHE A 411 -13.30 23.55 0.33
N SER A 412 -13.34 24.85 0.64
CA SER A 412 -14.60 25.56 0.88
C SER A 412 -15.49 25.55 -0.36
N TRP A 413 -14.93 25.88 -1.53
CA TRP A 413 -15.66 25.88 -2.80
C TRP A 413 -16.11 24.47 -3.20
N LEU A 414 -15.23 23.48 -3.09
CA LEU A 414 -15.53 22.07 -3.39
C LEU A 414 -16.64 21.55 -2.47
N SER A 415 -16.68 21.94 -1.20
CA SER A 415 -17.72 21.47 -0.26
C SER A 415 -19.15 21.83 -0.69
N THR A 416 -19.30 22.85 -1.54
CA THR A 416 -20.60 23.27 -2.07
C THR A 416 -21.01 22.53 -3.35
N ARG A 417 -20.11 21.75 -3.96
CA ARG A 417 -20.30 21.14 -5.29
C ARG A 417 -19.94 19.67 -5.35
N VAL A 418 -19.13 19.18 -4.44
CA VAL A 418 -18.63 17.81 -4.47
C VAL A 418 -19.18 17.09 -3.25
N ARG A 419 -19.77 15.91 -3.47
CA ARG A 419 -20.35 15.10 -2.39
C ARG A 419 -19.28 14.32 -1.64
N ARG A 420 -18.33 13.73 -2.36
CA ARG A 420 -17.20 12.97 -1.83
C ARG A 420 -15.89 13.39 -2.49
N LEU A 421 -14.85 13.53 -1.67
CA LEU A 421 -13.47 13.67 -2.12
C LEU A 421 -12.70 12.40 -1.77
N HIS A 422 -11.90 11.94 -2.73
CA HIS A 422 -10.77 11.05 -2.48
C HIS A 422 -9.50 11.80 -2.89
N ILE A 423 -8.49 11.80 -2.03
CA ILE A 423 -7.21 12.49 -2.30
C ILE A 423 -6.08 11.54 -1.94
N SER A 424 -5.29 11.18 -2.95
CA SER A 424 -3.99 10.53 -2.82
C SER A 424 -2.92 11.61 -2.75
N THR A 425 -2.14 11.59 -1.67
CA THR A 425 -1.17 12.62 -1.29
C THR A 425 0.22 12.03 -1.36
N HIS A 426 1.16 12.77 -1.94
CA HIS A 426 2.49 12.23 -2.26
C HIS A 426 3.59 12.63 -1.25
N SER A 427 3.21 13.25 -0.13
CA SER A 427 4.10 13.43 1.02
C SER A 427 3.31 13.57 2.34
N ARG A 428 3.96 13.27 3.47
CA ARG A 428 3.36 13.46 4.81
C ARG A 428 3.06 14.93 5.10
N GLU A 429 3.92 15.84 4.66
CA GLU A 429 3.72 17.28 4.82
C GLU A 429 2.47 17.74 4.07
N ILE A 430 2.32 17.29 2.81
CA ILE A 430 1.13 17.57 2.01
C ILE A 430 -0.10 17.01 2.71
N HIS A 431 -0.04 15.74 3.13
CA HIS A 431 -1.12 15.06 3.80
C HIS A 431 -1.65 15.82 5.02
N TRP A 432 -0.78 16.14 5.98
CA TRP A 432 -1.20 16.78 7.22
C TRP A 432 -1.70 18.21 7.02
N THR A 433 -1.07 18.95 6.11
CA THR A 433 -1.49 20.31 5.76
C THR A 433 -2.89 20.30 5.13
N LEU A 434 -3.12 19.43 4.14
CA LEU A 434 -4.43 19.31 3.50
C LEU A 434 -5.48 18.83 4.49
N LEU A 435 -5.16 17.87 5.35
CA LEU A 435 -6.08 17.37 6.37
C LEU A 435 -6.56 18.50 7.30
N GLU A 436 -5.64 19.32 7.82
CA GLU A 436 -5.98 20.43 8.72
C GLU A 436 -6.93 21.44 8.04
N LEU A 437 -6.65 21.79 6.78
CA LEU A 437 -7.48 22.70 6.00
C LEU A 437 -8.86 22.09 5.70
N MET A 438 -8.90 20.81 5.32
CA MET A 438 -10.11 20.14 4.88
C MET A 438 -11.10 19.91 6.04
N GLN A 439 -10.61 19.61 7.25
CA GLN A 439 -11.43 19.40 8.46
C GLN A 439 -12.35 20.59 8.82
N ARG A 440 -12.07 21.79 8.29
CA ARG A 440 -12.87 23.01 8.49
C ARG A 440 -14.22 22.97 7.76
N SER A 441 -14.29 22.31 6.60
CA SER A 441 -15.48 22.29 5.72
C SER A 441 -15.98 20.88 5.37
N TRP A 442 -15.19 19.85 5.68
CA TRP A 442 -15.49 18.46 5.34
C TRP A 442 -15.57 17.56 6.55
N HIS A 443 -16.34 16.49 6.43
CA HIS A 443 -16.26 15.35 7.35
C HIS A 443 -15.28 14.34 6.78
N VAL A 444 -14.08 14.27 7.39
CA VAL A 444 -13.05 13.30 7.04
C VAL A 444 -13.49 11.94 7.57
N ALA A 445 -13.84 11.02 6.66
CA ALA A 445 -14.29 9.68 7.02
C ALA A 445 -13.11 8.75 7.29
N ALA A 446 -12.02 8.92 6.55
CA ALA A 446 -10.77 8.19 6.73
C ALA A 446 -9.59 9.05 6.26
N HIS A 447 -8.45 8.95 6.94
CA HIS A 447 -7.22 9.55 6.44
C HIS A 447 -5.98 8.79 6.91
N TYR A 448 -5.00 8.68 6.03
CA TYR A 448 -3.84 7.80 6.15
C TYR A 448 -2.63 8.48 5.51
N PRO A 449 -1.60 8.88 6.24
CA PRO A 449 -0.46 9.60 5.66
C PRO A 449 0.45 8.67 4.85
N THR A 450 1.26 9.24 3.95
CA THR A 450 2.19 8.47 3.11
C THR A 450 3.14 7.58 3.92
N GLN A 451 3.48 6.42 3.34
CA GLN A 451 4.47 5.50 3.88
C GLN A 451 4.19 5.14 5.35
N THR A 452 2.94 4.83 5.67
CA THR A 452 2.58 4.35 7.00
C THR A 452 1.99 2.95 6.96
N ALA A 453 2.44 2.12 7.90
CA ALA A 453 1.76 0.88 8.22
C ALA A 453 0.61 1.22 9.15
N ILE A 454 -0.62 1.18 8.64
CA ILE A 454 -1.79 1.61 9.38
C ILE A 454 -2.65 0.40 9.68
N GLY A 455 -2.94 0.20 10.96
CA GLY A 455 -4.06 -0.63 11.37
C GLY A 455 -5.34 0.18 11.32
N LEU A 456 -6.29 -0.20 10.47
CA LEU A 456 -7.67 0.31 10.47
C LEU A 456 -8.46 -0.29 11.65
N ARG A 457 -7.86 -0.30 12.84
CA ARG A 457 -8.41 -0.97 14.02
C ARG A 457 -9.76 -0.39 14.39
N ASP A 458 -9.93 0.92 14.22
CA ASP A 458 -11.18 1.63 14.50
C ASP A 458 -12.31 1.22 13.53
N LEU A 459 -11.97 0.82 12.30
CA LEU A 459 -12.92 0.26 11.32
C LEU A 459 -12.95 -1.28 11.36
N GLY A 460 -12.19 -1.91 12.26
CA GLY A 460 -11.98 -3.35 12.29
C GLY A 460 -11.27 -3.91 11.04
N LEU A 461 -10.71 -3.07 10.18
CA LEU A 461 -9.94 -3.51 9.02
C LEU A 461 -8.45 -3.68 9.41
N GLY A 462 -7.72 -4.40 8.58
CA GLY A 462 -6.39 -4.93 8.88
C GLY A 462 -5.32 -3.87 8.98
N GLU A 463 -4.10 -4.36 9.16
CA GLU A 463 -2.92 -3.54 8.89
C GLU A 463 -2.61 -3.62 7.39
N PHE A 464 -2.32 -2.49 6.77
CA PHE A 464 -1.79 -2.36 5.42
C PHE A 464 -0.83 -1.18 5.33
N MET A 465 -0.09 -1.11 4.23
CA MET A 465 0.87 -0.05 3.97
C MET A 465 0.40 0.74 2.76
N THR A 466 0.58 2.04 2.82
CA THR A 466 0.27 2.94 1.71
C THR A 466 1.57 3.53 1.17
N MET A 467 1.73 3.57 -0.16
CA MET A 467 2.79 4.37 -0.77
C MET A 467 2.45 5.84 -0.60
N ASP A 468 1.26 6.18 -1.08
CA ASP A 468 0.66 7.48 -0.99
C ASP A 468 -0.12 7.61 0.31
N GLY A 469 -0.63 8.81 0.58
CA GLY A 469 -1.49 9.04 1.72
C GLY A 469 -2.90 9.27 1.24
N HIS A 470 -3.91 8.60 1.81
CA HIS A 470 -5.29 8.72 1.37
C HIS A 470 -6.08 9.62 2.30
N ILE A 471 -6.92 10.49 1.76
CA ILE A 471 -7.92 11.25 2.50
C ILE A 471 -9.29 11.05 1.84
N SER A 472 -10.19 10.36 2.54
CA SER A 472 -11.58 10.18 2.14
C SER A 472 -12.47 11.14 2.90
N ALA A 473 -13.24 11.97 2.19
CA ALA A 473 -14.05 13.03 2.78
C ALA A 473 -15.46 13.05 2.21
N VAL A 474 -16.44 13.43 3.04
CA VAL A 474 -17.79 13.76 2.60
C VAL A 474 -18.14 15.18 2.98
N THR A 475 -18.88 15.87 2.11
CA THR A 475 -19.26 17.26 2.36
C THR A 475 -20.18 17.37 3.57
N ARG A 476 -19.99 18.43 4.38
CA ARG A 476 -20.92 18.79 5.46
C ARG A 476 -22.12 19.59 4.97
N SER A 477 -22.12 20.03 3.71
CA SER A 477 -23.17 20.88 3.16
C SER A 477 -24.53 20.17 3.23
N PRO A 478 -25.53 20.70 3.98
CA PRO A 478 -26.85 20.09 4.09
C PRO A 478 -27.55 19.93 2.74
N LEU A 479 -27.25 20.83 1.80
CA LEU A 479 -27.77 20.81 0.43
C LEU A 479 -27.33 19.55 -0.34
N LEU A 480 -26.19 18.98 0.06
CA LEU A 480 -25.60 17.78 -0.54
C LEU A 480 -25.64 16.56 0.41
N ALA A 481 -25.96 16.77 1.69
CA ALA A 481 -25.95 15.74 2.72
C ALA A 481 -27.27 14.95 2.82
N SER A 482 -28.18 15.06 1.86
CA SER A 482 -29.40 14.23 1.77
C SER A 482 -29.12 12.72 1.81
N ASP A 483 -27.86 12.34 1.56
CA ASP A 483 -27.35 10.97 1.55
C ASP A 483 -26.55 10.66 2.83
N GLY A 484 -27.11 10.99 4.01
CA GLY A 484 -26.51 10.74 5.33
C GLY A 484 -25.94 9.31 5.43
N PRO A 485 -24.85 9.08 6.18
CA PRO A 485 -24.05 7.86 6.04
C PRO A 485 -24.86 6.62 6.45
N PRO A 486 -25.18 5.69 5.54
CA PRO A 486 -25.59 4.36 5.94
C PRO A 486 -24.30 3.62 6.31
N GLY A 487 -23.99 3.50 7.61
CA GLY A 487 -23.07 2.49 8.13
C GLY A 487 -21.56 2.73 7.98
N TRP A 488 -21.08 3.97 8.05
CA TRP A 488 -19.65 4.23 8.38
C TRP A 488 -19.41 4.30 9.90
N SER A 489 -20.27 3.64 10.69
CA SER A 489 -20.23 3.57 12.16
C SER A 489 -20.05 2.15 12.64
#